data_AF-A0A8J6Z310-F1
#
_entry.id   AF-A0A8J6Z310-F1
#
_cell.length_a   1.000
_cell.length_b   1.000
_cell.length_c   1.000
_cell.angle_alpha   90.00
_cell.angle_beta   90.00
_cell.angle_gamma   90.00
#
_symmetry.space_group_name_H-M   'P 1'
#
loop_
_entity.id
_entity.type
_entity.pdbx_description
1 polymer ?
#
loop_
_entity_poly.entity_id
_entity_poly.type
_entity_poly.pdbx_seq_one_letter_code
_entity_poly.pdbx_strand_id
1 'polypeptide(L)' 'MRVKRYIASSVNEAVEKIRKDLGSDAIILDTKKVSTRGFLGLFKQVHFEVIAAIDEPTSSLKPIPSIPEEK' A
#
# COMPACT_ATOMS: atom_id res chain seq x y z
N MET A 1 6.21 -10.27 1.18
CA MET A 1 5.28 -9.15 1.44
C MET A 1 5.73 -8.25 2.60
N ARG A 2 5.92 -6.95 2.38
CA ARG A 2 6.16 -5.90 3.38
C ARG A 2 5.02 -4.88 3.33
N VAL A 3 4.38 -4.57 4.46
CA VAL A 3 3.24 -3.63 4.55
C VAL A 3 3.61 -2.41 5.39
N LYS A 4 3.27 -1.20 4.94
CA LYS A 4 3.53 0.04 5.67
C LYS A 4 2.38 1.04 5.51
N ARG A 5 2.17 1.83 6.56
CA ARG A 5 1.14 2.87 6.64
C ARG A 5 1.75 4.25 6.48
N TYR A 6 1.13 5.07 5.65
CA TYR A 6 1.56 6.43 5.32
C TYR A 6 0.46 7.42 5.66
N ILE A 7 0.82 8.51 6.34
CA ILE A 7 -0.08 9.63 6.63
C ILE A 7 0.42 10.85 5.88
N ALA A 8 -0.46 11.48 5.10
CA ALA A 8 -0.13 12.64 4.28
C ALA A 8 -1.31 13.62 4.22
N SER A 9 -1.04 14.86 3.77
CA SER A 9 -2.07 15.89 3.62
C SER A 9 -2.93 15.66 2.37
N SER A 10 -2.42 14.90 1.41
CA SER A 10 -3.11 14.48 0.20
C SER A 10 -2.76 13.04 -0.18
N VAL A 11 -3.60 12.41 -1.00
CA VAL A 11 -3.31 11.08 -1.57
C VAL A 11 -2.06 11.13 -2.45
N ASN A 12 -1.88 12.17 -3.26
CA ASN A 12 -0.68 12.30 -4.12
C ASN A 12 0.62 12.33 -3.31
N GLU A 13 0.65 13.09 -2.21
CA GLU A 13 1.80 13.15 -1.32
C GLU A 13 2.08 11.77 -0.67
N ALA A 14 1.02 11.02 -0.31
CA ALA A 14 1.20 9.65 0.18
C ALA A 14 1.79 8.73 -0.90
N VAL A 15 1.31 8.82 -2.14
CA VAL A 15 1.82 8.04 -3.28
C VAL A 15 3.30 8.34 -3.55
N GLU A 16 3.72 9.61 -3.49
CA GLU A 16 5.13 9.99 -3.62
C GLU A 16 5.99 9.39 -2.52
N LYS A 17 5.53 9.44 -1.26
CA LYS A 17 6.21 8.81 -0.12
C LYS A 17 6.30 7.29 -0.30
N ILE A 18 5.22 6.65 -0.73
CA ILE A 18 5.18 5.20 -0.98
C ILE A 18 6.20 4.82 -2.06
N ARG A 19 6.24 5.54 -3.18
CA ARG A 19 7.19 5.27 -4.27
C ARG A 19 8.64 5.45 -3.81
N LYS A 20 8.91 6.47 -2.99
CA LYS A 20 10.25 6.73 -2.45
C LYS A 20 10.71 5.67 -1.44
N ASP A 21 9.79 5.14 -0.63
CA ASP A 21 10.10 4.16 0.43
C ASP A 21 10.06 2.70 -0.05
N LEU A 22 9.04 2.32 -0.81
CA LEU A 22 8.76 0.94 -1.22
C LEU A 22 9.09 0.67 -2.69
N GLY A 23 9.19 1.72 -3.53
CA GLY A 23 9.41 1.59 -4.96
C GLY A 23 8.13 1.71 -5.79
N SER A 24 8.29 1.64 -7.12
CA SER A 24 7.19 1.72 -8.09
C SER A 24 6.23 0.53 -8.03
N ASP A 25 6.68 -0.60 -7.50
CA ASP A 25 5.96 -1.87 -7.52
C ASP A 25 5.06 -2.05 -6.28
N ALA A 26 4.95 -1.00 -5.46
CA ALA A 26 4.09 -0.98 -4.29
C ALA A 26 2.61 -0.94 -4.69
N ILE A 27 1.82 -1.78 -4.03
CA ILE A 27 0.38 -1.90 -4.19
C ILE A 27 -0.30 -1.18 -3.01
N ILE A 28 -1.23 -0.28 -3.30
CA ILE A 28 -2.06 0.36 -2.28
C ILE A 28 -3.18 -0.62 -1.88
N LEU A 29 -3.24 -0.94 -0.59
CA LEU A 29 -4.23 -1.86 -0.01
C LEU A 29 -5.48 -1.11 0.47
N ASP A 30 -5.29 0.03 1.12
CA ASP A 30 -6.38 0.82 1.68
C ASP A 30 -6.05 2.32 1.65
N THR A 31 -7.09 3.15 1.57
CA THR A 31 -6.99 4.60 1.65
C THR A 31 -8.17 5.14 2.42
N LYS A 32 -7.90 5.77 3.57
CA LYS A 32 -8.94 6.40 4.39
C LYS A 32 -8.64 7.86 4.67
N LYS A 33 -9.69 8.66 4.68
CA LYS A 33 -9.62 10.08 5.05
C LYS A 33 -9.71 10.19 6.57
N VAL A 34 -8.76 10.89 7.18
CA VAL A 34 -8.67 11.10 8.62
C VAL A 34 -8.70 12.60 8.89
N SER A 35 -9.74 13.09 9.54
CA SER A 35 -9.78 14.48 9.98
C SER A 35 -9.29 14.59 11.41
N THR A 36 -8.12 15.20 11.62
CA THR A 36 -7.60 15.47 12.95
C THR A 36 -8.12 16.83 13.41
N ARG A 37 -8.68 16.88 14.62
CA ARG A 37 -9.10 18.13 15.26
C ARG A 37 -7.86 18.81 15.84
N GLY A 38 -7.63 20.08 15.51
CA GLY A 38 -6.51 20.85 16.02
C GLY A 38 -6.61 21.12 17.53
N PHE A 39 -5.51 21.61 18.11
CA PHE A 39 -5.28 21.77 19.56
C PHE A 39 -6.36 22.57 20.33
N LEU A 40 -7.13 23.42 19.65
CA LEU A 40 -8.22 24.20 20.23
C LEU A 40 -9.60 23.90 19.62
N GLY A 41 -9.70 22.92 18.72
CA GLY A 41 -10.97 22.60 18.05
C GLY A 41 -11.43 23.60 16.98
N LEU A 42 -10.69 24.69 16.75
CA LEU A 42 -11.02 25.70 15.72
C LEU A 42 -10.57 25.30 14.30
N PHE A 43 -9.60 24.40 14.15
CA PHE A 43 -9.08 23.99 12.85
C PHE A 43 -9.19 22.48 12.69
N LYS A 44 -9.86 22.02 11.63
CA LYS A 44 -9.86 20.61 11.22
C LYS A 44 -8.82 20.45 10.13
N GLN A 45 -7.76 19.68 10.40
CA GLN A 45 -6.80 19.28 9.37
C GLN A 45 -7.23 17.94 8.80
N VAL A 46 -7.37 17.89 7.49
CA VAL A 46 -7.68 16.67 6.75
C VAL A 46 -6.37 16.02 6.36
N HIS A 47 -6.21 14.76 6.72
CA HIS A 47 -5.14 13.88 6.30
C HIS A 47 -5.71 12.66 5.59
N PHE A 48 -4.85 11.94 4.91
CA PHE A 48 -5.12 10.67 4.28
C PHE A 48 -4.15 9.64 4.85
N GLU A 49 -4.70 8.54 5.33
CA GLU A 49 -3.95 7.36 5.70
C GLU A 49 -4.03 6.37 4.53
N VAL A 50 -2.88 6.03 3.98
CA VAL A 50 -2.72 5.10 2.86
C VAL A 50 -1.90 3.92 3.33
N ILE A 51 -2.44 2.73 3.20
CA ILE A 51 -1.73 1.48 3.52
C ILE A 51 -1.24 0.91 2.20
N ALA A 52 0.07 0.68 2.10
CA ALA A 52 0.70 0.11 0.91
C ALA A 52 1.54 -1.10 1.28
N ALA A 53 1.65 -2.03 0.34
CA ALA A 53 2.46 -3.22 0.46
C ALA A 53 3.31 -3.44 -0.78
N ILE A 54 4.51 -4.00 -0.60
CA ILE A 54 5.29 -4.56 -1.70
C ILE A 54 5.43 -6.05 -1.47
N ASP A 55 5.13 -6.84 -2.48
CA ASP A 55 5.47 -8.25 -2.46
C ASP A 55 6.83 -8.45 -3.11
N GLU A 56 7.73 -9.13 -2.41
CA GLU A 56 8.94 -9.62 -3.06
C GLU A 56 8.50 -10.82 -3.88
N PRO A 57 8.85 -10.92 -5.18
CA PRO A 57 8.51 -12.08 -5.98
C PRO A 57 9.25 -13.29 -5.41
N THR A 58 8.63 -13.95 -4.42
CA THR A 58 8.93 -15.33 -4.16
C THR A 58 8.47 -16.05 -5.41
N SER A 59 9.46 -16.45 -6.21
CA SER A 59 9.31 -17.30 -7.38
C SER A 59 8.48 -18.52 -6.99
N SER A 60 7.17 -18.38 -7.08
CA SER A 60 6.24 -19.49 -7.08
C SER A 60 6.19 -19.98 -8.52
N LEU A 61 7.28 -20.61 -8.92
CA LEU A 61 7.21 -21.76 -9.81
C LEU A 61 6.22 -22.72 -9.14
N LYS A 62 4.92 -22.56 -9.40
CA LYS A 62 3.99 -23.65 -9.23
C LYS A 62 4.51 -24.72 -10.20
N PRO A 63 4.98 -25.89 -9.73
CA PRO A 63 5.22 -26.99 -10.65
C PRO A 63 3.87 -27.25 -11.29
N ILE A 64 3.78 -27.05 -12.61
CA ILE A 64 2.63 -27.53 -13.36
C ILE A 64 2.68 -29.05 -13.15
N PRO A 65 1.70 -29.67 -12.48
CA PRO A 65 1.64 -31.13 -12.50
C PRO A 65 1.40 -31.50 -13.96
N SER A 66 2.46 -31.99 -14.61
CA SER A 66 2.36 -32.69 -15.89
C SER A 66 1.45 -33.88 -15.65
N ILE A 67 0.18 -33.73 -16.04
CA ILE A 67 -0.75 -34.85 -16.16
C ILE A 67 -0.10 -35.77 -17.20
N PRO A 68 0.31 -37.00 -16.86
CA PRO A 68 0.73 -37.95 -17.88
C PRO A 68 -0.50 -38.25 -18.74
N GLU A 69 -0.38 -38.09 -20.06
CA GLU A 69 -1.35 -38.63 -21.00
C GLU A 69 -1.54 -40.12 -20.69
N GLU A 70 -2.71 -40.46 -20.17
CA GLU A 70 -3.12 -41.86 -20.04
C GLU A 70 -3.63 -42.33 -21.41
N LYS A 71 -3.09 -43.48 -21.80
CA LYS A 71 -3.13 -44.13 -23.11
C LYS A 71 -4.52 -44.61 -23.55
#